data_AF-G9N7V6-F1
#
_entry.id   AF-G9N7V6-F1
#
_cell.length_a   1.000
_cell.length_b   1.000
_cell.length_c   1.000
_cell.angle_alpha   90.00
_cell.angle_beta   90.00
_cell.angle_gamma   90.00
#
_symmetry.space_group_name_H-M   'P 1'
#
loop_
_entity.id
_entity.type
_entity.pdbx_description
1 polymer ?
#
loop_
_entity_poly.entity_id
_entity_poly.type
_entity_poly.pdbx_seq_one_letter_code
_entity_poly.pdbx_strand_id
1 'polypeptide(L)'
;MADFSQPSYSKLEQLEQELRSIQKVVNTKNPNGESAWSPPSPLTAFSAASDHAPSSTAQTPARPPMSIQLVGPPSRPPEKKQKKVGPTEARVLGSILISGQDVDYYFSNRRYAKDGQLFGALVEHMTKNLWTMMSRTVLGLDEIHTILLVCAWPYPTIRFVTDPSSMFAAIAMNACVSLGLHTGRGSHPQFCVGSRHGYTSTDEEASSTWIACCLISQRTSASAGHPPPFIQHSDTRCKAALESNYWADLLATYELQRFLNRFHMAMHAQTSTVGSIPESAVAVWENEFEVLKPLIIRFDTEISRVLKLAALLEIQLFYFMSPSTITATNNNLIINANTAIAFTTARSLILTALDLDSRSKFISHCPGILCRALTDAANTIVYLLHSVWGPDSDALSPDEANLLAQQAYSAIMRCSVKEQDIWYRGSNGLLMAQKSTDGVNKCLEIIHAEFRTDQSSGTNTVAQDQPMTNNVPASDPFQDVDWSMFMDDFGWTGEDGVLMSLI
;
A
#
# COMPACT_ATOMS: atom_id res chain seq x y z
N MET A 1 33.02 -12.27 58.08
CA MET A 1 32.07 -11.19 58.38
C MET A 1 32.49 -9.99 57.56
N ALA A 2 31.73 -9.63 56.53
CA ALA A 2 31.96 -8.47 55.69
C ALA A 2 30.61 -7.82 55.35
N ASP A 3 30.63 -6.49 55.33
CA ASP A 3 29.53 -5.52 55.42
C ASP A 3 28.45 -5.59 54.34
N PHE A 4 27.21 -5.33 54.76
CA PHE A 4 26.08 -4.95 53.90
C PHE A 4 26.03 -3.43 53.77
N SER A 5 26.20 -2.88 52.56
CA SER A 5 26.00 -1.46 52.26
C SER A 5 24.81 -1.27 51.31
N GLN A 6 23.89 -0.37 51.68
CA GLN A 6 22.68 0.03 50.97
C GLN A 6 22.96 0.70 49.60
N PRO A 7 22.04 0.55 48.62
CA PRO A 7 21.84 1.59 47.60
C PRO A 7 20.38 1.88 47.16
N SER A 8 19.32 1.49 47.89
CA SER A 8 17.93 1.66 47.38
C SER A 8 17.19 2.95 47.80
N TYR A 9 17.68 3.69 48.81
CA TYR A 9 16.95 4.86 49.33
C TYR A 9 17.10 6.11 48.46
N SER A 10 18.27 6.32 47.85
CA SER A 10 18.55 7.53 47.04
C SER A 10 17.72 7.60 45.74
N LYS A 11 17.44 6.46 45.08
CA LYS A 11 16.62 6.43 43.86
C LYS A 11 15.14 6.71 44.16
N LEU A 12 14.67 6.34 45.35
CA LEU A 12 13.29 6.58 45.76
C LEU A 12 13.05 8.06 46.04
N GLU A 13 13.99 8.73 46.71
CA GLU A 13 13.94 10.18 46.91
C GLU A 13 13.98 10.96 45.59
N GLN A 14 14.78 10.50 44.62
CA GLN A 14 14.88 11.13 43.30
C GLN A 14 13.54 11.05 42.54
N LEU A 15 12.88 9.90 42.59
CA LEU A 15 11.55 9.71 41.98
C LEU A 15 10.46 10.54 42.67
N GLU A 16 10.49 10.65 44.00
CA GLU A 16 9.56 11.53 44.72
C GLU A 16 9.76 13.01 44.38
N GLN A 17 11.01 13.44 44.16
CA GLN A 17 11.33 14.81 43.77
C GLN A 17 10.82 15.13 42.35
N GLU A 18 10.98 14.20 41.40
CA GLU A 18 10.45 14.35 40.05
C GLU A 18 8.91 14.41 40.02
N LEU A 19 8.24 13.55 40.80
CA LEU A 19 6.78 13.55 40.91
C LEU A 19 6.23 14.88 41.48
N ARG A 20 6.90 15.44 42.50
CA ARG A 20 6.54 16.74 43.07
C ARG A 20 6.80 17.89 42.08
N SER A 21 7.82 17.79 41.24
CA SER A 21 8.11 18.77 40.18
C SER A 21 7.00 18.77 39.12
N ILE A 22 6.59 17.59 38.66
CA ILE A 22 5.52 17.41 37.67
C ILE A 22 4.18 17.93 38.22
N GLN A 23 3.84 17.60 39.46
CA GLN A 23 2.61 18.10 40.09
C GLN A 23 2.60 19.62 40.23
N LYS A 24 3.74 20.27 40.48
CA LYS A 24 3.85 21.73 40.52
C LYS A 24 3.60 22.37 39.15
N VAL A 25 4.09 21.76 38.07
CA VAL A 25 3.88 22.25 36.69
C VAL A 25 2.41 22.08 36.26
N VAL A 26 1.76 21.00 36.71
CA VAL A 26 0.36 20.72 36.38
C VAL A 26 -0.62 21.61 37.16
N ASN A 27 -0.30 21.96 38.42
CA ASN A 27 -1.18 22.77 39.27
C ASN A 27 -1.05 24.30 39.13
N THR A 28 -0.20 24.82 38.23
CA THR A 28 -0.11 26.28 37.97
C THR A 28 -1.19 26.85 37.04
N LYS A 29 -2.27 26.12 36.75
CA LYS A 29 -3.45 26.68 36.06
C LYS A 29 -4.47 27.21 37.08
N ASN A 30 -4.47 28.53 37.32
CA ASN A 30 -5.63 29.23 37.87
C ASN A 30 -6.54 29.72 36.71
N PRO A 31 -7.84 29.97 36.98
CA PRO A 31 -8.92 29.88 36.03
C PRO A 31 -9.26 31.24 35.44
N ASN A 32 -8.77 31.51 34.23
CA ASN A 32 -9.35 32.40 33.21
C ASN A 32 -8.22 32.87 32.28
N GLY A 33 -8.35 32.57 30.99
CA GLY A 33 -7.48 33.11 29.94
C GLY A 33 -6.62 32.05 29.25
N GLU A 34 -6.86 31.93 27.95
CA GLU A 34 -6.23 31.07 26.96
C GLU A 34 -4.70 30.97 27.08
N SER A 35 -4.15 29.76 26.86
CA SER A 35 -2.76 29.64 26.38
C SER A 35 -2.66 28.49 25.38
N ALA A 36 -2.48 28.86 24.11
CA ALA A 36 -2.05 27.98 23.05
C ALA A 36 -0.63 27.45 23.38
N TRP A 37 -0.46 26.14 23.33
CA TRP A 37 0.87 25.52 23.33
C TRP A 37 1.21 25.16 21.89
N SER A 38 2.26 25.76 21.35
CA SER A 38 2.81 25.45 20.02
C SER A 38 4.06 24.58 20.16
N PRO A 39 4.22 23.51 19.36
CA PRO A 39 5.45 22.71 19.36
C PRO A 39 6.62 23.46 18.69
N PRO A 40 7.88 23.13 19.02
CA PRO A 40 9.03 23.78 18.39
C PRO A 40 9.23 23.31 16.93
N SER A 41 9.38 24.25 16.01
CA SER A 41 9.66 24.01 14.59
C SER A 41 11.08 23.45 14.34
N PRO A 42 11.27 22.50 13.40
CA PRO A 42 12.57 21.90 13.11
C PRO A 42 13.31 22.70 12.03
N LEU A 43 13.93 23.82 12.39
CA LEU A 43 14.92 24.49 11.53
C LEU A 43 16.11 24.94 12.38
N THR A 44 17.03 24.02 12.63
CA THR A 44 18.42 24.35 12.98
C THR A 44 19.34 23.29 12.39
N ALA A 45 20.15 23.70 11.43
CA ALA A 45 21.18 22.88 10.79
C ALA A 45 22.24 22.46 11.83
N PHE A 46 22.56 21.17 11.86
CA PHE A 46 23.70 20.68 12.63
C PHE A 46 25.00 21.01 11.88
N SER A 47 25.82 21.90 12.44
CA SER A 47 27.22 22.10 12.05
C SER A 47 28.03 20.85 12.35
N ALA A 48 28.66 20.29 11.31
CA ALA A 48 29.69 19.28 11.45
C ALA A 48 30.97 19.91 12.03
N ALA A 49 31.32 19.52 13.27
CA ALA A 49 32.62 19.82 13.85
C ALA A 49 33.64 18.78 13.36
N SER A 50 34.70 19.31 12.74
CA SER A 50 35.90 18.62 12.29
C SER A 50 36.80 18.22 13.46
N ASP A 51 37.16 16.94 13.57
CA ASP A 51 38.27 16.50 14.40
C ASP A 51 39.45 16.03 13.53
N HIS A 52 40.51 16.83 13.59
CA HIS A 52 41.85 16.54 13.12
C HIS A 52 42.59 15.63 14.12
N ALA A 53 43.32 14.63 13.63
CA ALA A 53 44.51 14.09 14.32
C ALA A 53 45.50 13.45 13.32
N PRO A 54 46.81 13.38 13.63
CA PRO A 54 47.87 13.73 12.68
C PRO A 54 48.57 12.56 11.98
N SER A 55 49.23 12.92 10.88
CA SER A 55 50.13 12.12 10.07
C SER A 55 51.42 11.71 10.79
N SER A 56 51.80 10.44 10.65
CA SER A 56 53.17 9.96 10.87
C SER A 56 53.55 8.98 9.75
N THR A 57 54.52 9.40 8.95
CA THR A 57 55.21 8.63 7.91
C THR A 57 56.29 7.74 8.53
N ALA A 58 56.27 6.45 8.21
CA ALA A 58 57.45 5.58 8.26
C ALA A 58 57.45 4.66 7.02
N GLN A 59 58.58 4.67 6.30
CA GLN A 59 58.78 4.00 5.02
C GLN A 59 59.26 2.54 5.17
N THR A 60 58.76 1.68 4.27
CA THR A 60 59.36 0.46 3.61
C THR A 60 59.81 -0.75 4.48
N PRO A 61 60.00 -1.99 3.91
CA PRO A 61 60.02 -2.41 2.50
C PRO A 61 59.14 -3.63 2.13
N ALA A 62 59.01 -3.86 0.82
CA ALA A 62 58.28 -4.96 0.18
C ALA A 62 58.82 -6.38 0.50
N ARG A 63 57.90 -7.36 0.60
CA ARG A 63 58.17 -8.81 0.62
C ARG A 63 57.06 -9.60 -0.13
N PRO A 64 57.35 -10.83 -0.61
CA PRO A 64 56.82 -11.43 -1.84
C PRO A 64 55.44 -12.11 -1.66
N PRO A 65 54.75 -12.51 -2.76
CA PRO A 65 53.41 -13.07 -2.66
C PRO A 65 53.43 -14.46 -2.02
N MET A 66 52.68 -14.63 -0.92
CA MET A 66 52.31 -15.93 -0.38
C MET A 66 51.06 -16.45 -1.10
N SER A 67 51.16 -17.64 -1.69
CA SER A 67 50.03 -18.40 -2.20
C SER A 67 49.07 -18.76 -1.07
N ILE A 68 47.90 -18.12 -1.04
CA ILE A 68 46.79 -18.52 -0.16
C ILE A 68 45.93 -19.51 -0.94
N GLN A 69 46.00 -20.79 -0.57
CA GLN A 69 44.98 -21.76 -0.95
C GLN A 69 43.65 -21.33 -0.31
N LEU A 70 42.67 -20.96 -1.15
CA LEU A 70 41.27 -20.84 -0.73
C LEU A 70 40.78 -22.22 -0.28
N VAL A 71 40.71 -22.44 1.03
CA VAL A 71 39.81 -23.44 1.60
C VAL A 71 38.45 -22.77 1.70
N GLY A 72 37.56 -23.11 0.77
CA GLY A 72 36.17 -22.65 0.82
C GLY A 72 35.47 -23.10 2.11
N PRO A 73 34.46 -22.36 2.59
CA PRO A 73 33.69 -22.77 3.76
C PRO A 73 33.05 -24.15 3.50
N PRO A 74 32.92 -25.02 4.53
CA PRO A 74 32.32 -26.33 4.34
C PRO A 74 30.88 -26.16 3.84
N SER A 75 30.57 -26.86 2.75
CA SER A 75 29.23 -26.91 2.18
C SER A 75 28.25 -27.41 3.22
N ARG A 76 27.33 -26.54 3.62
CA ARG A 76 26.12 -26.92 4.36
C ARG A 76 25.39 -27.96 3.50
N PRO A 77 24.95 -29.11 4.05
CA PRO A 77 24.15 -30.04 3.29
C PRO A 77 22.88 -29.32 2.81
N PRO A 78 22.41 -29.59 1.58
CA PRO A 78 21.22 -28.97 1.07
C PRO A 78 20.07 -29.23 2.03
N GLU A 79 19.39 -28.18 2.46
CA GLU A 79 18.11 -28.31 3.16
C GLU A 79 17.23 -29.21 2.31
N LYS A 80 16.85 -30.35 2.89
CA LYS A 80 15.79 -31.17 2.33
C LYS A 80 14.54 -30.30 2.40
N LYS A 81 14.23 -29.57 1.33
CA LYS A 81 12.83 -29.27 1.00
C LYS A 81 12.13 -30.62 1.11
N GLN A 82 11.36 -30.82 2.16
CA GLN A 82 10.56 -32.02 2.31
C GLN A 82 9.64 -32.02 1.08
N LYS A 83 10.02 -32.78 0.06
CA LYS A 83 9.16 -33.08 -1.07
C LYS A 83 7.97 -33.77 -0.44
N LYS A 84 6.83 -33.10 -0.49
CA LYS A 84 5.59 -33.56 0.13
C LYS A 84 5.34 -35.01 -0.26
N VAL A 85 5.37 -35.91 0.73
CA VAL A 85 5.24 -37.36 0.54
C VAL A 85 3.76 -37.72 0.63
N GLY A 86 2.98 -37.32 -0.38
CA GLY A 86 1.55 -37.62 -0.47
C GLY A 86 0.61 -36.45 -0.10
N PRO A 87 -0.70 -36.62 -0.30
CA PRO A 87 -1.69 -35.60 0.06
C PRO A 87 -1.64 -35.31 1.57
N THR A 88 -1.98 -34.08 1.98
CA THR A 88 -2.08 -33.73 3.42
C THR A 88 -3.03 -34.69 4.13
N GLU A 89 -2.93 -34.86 5.43
CA GLU A 89 -3.92 -35.65 6.16
C GLU A 89 -5.31 -35.00 6.10
N ALA A 90 -6.36 -35.82 6.07
CA ALA A 90 -7.72 -35.32 6.16
C ALA A 90 -7.96 -34.62 7.51
N ARG A 91 -8.82 -33.61 7.51
CA ARG A 91 -9.17 -32.79 8.67
C ARG A 91 -10.67 -32.63 8.75
N VAL A 92 -11.19 -32.49 9.97
CA VAL A 92 -12.61 -32.21 10.20
C VAL A 92 -12.75 -30.77 10.66
N LEU A 93 -13.60 -30.01 9.97
CA LEU A 93 -13.92 -28.62 10.26
C LEU A 93 -15.39 -28.48 10.60
N GLY A 94 -15.70 -28.44 11.91
CA GLY A 94 -17.08 -28.57 12.37
C GLY A 94 -17.65 -29.94 11.97
N SER A 95 -18.67 -29.95 11.11
CA SER A 95 -19.26 -31.18 10.54
C SER A 95 -18.71 -31.55 9.16
N ILE A 96 -17.78 -30.77 8.59
CA ILE A 96 -17.27 -30.95 7.23
C ILE A 96 -15.98 -31.77 7.28
N LEU A 97 -15.96 -32.92 6.61
CA LEU A 97 -14.74 -33.69 6.38
C LEU A 97 -14.01 -33.13 5.15
N ILE A 98 -12.79 -32.64 5.34
CA ILE A 98 -11.95 -32.10 4.29
C ILE A 98 -10.89 -33.13 3.96
N SER A 99 -10.90 -33.64 2.73
CA SER A 99 -9.89 -34.61 2.32
C SER A 99 -8.52 -33.95 2.22
N GLY A 100 -7.47 -34.74 2.36
CA GLY A 100 -6.10 -34.29 2.17
C GLY A 100 -5.81 -33.59 0.85
N GLN A 101 -6.46 -34.07 -0.22
CA GLN A 101 -6.34 -33.50 -1.55
C GLN A 101 -7.05 -32.15 -1.64
N ASP A 102 -8.15 -31.97 -0.91
CA ASP A 102 -8.90 -30.71 -0.89
C ASP A 102 -8.14 -29.64 -0.12
N VAL A 103 -7.50 -30.01 0.98
CA VAL A 103 -6.56 -29.15 1.71
C VAL A 103 -5.45 -28.69 0.77
N ASP A 104 -4.82 -29.62 0.06
CA ASP A 104 -3.72 -29.32 -0.86
C ASP A 104 -4.17 -28.42 -2.00
N TYR A 105 -5.32 -28.74 -2.57
CA TYR A 105 -5.88 -28.00 -3.69
C TYR A 105 -6.33 -26.60 -3.27
N TYR A 106 -6.86 -26.44 -2.06
CA TYR A 106 -7.23 -25.14 -1.47
C TYR A 106 -6.00 -24.27 -1.22
N PHE A 107 -4.96 -24.80 -0.57
CA PHE A 107 -3.74 -24.02 -0.34
C PHE A 107 -2.95 -23.77 -1.63
N SER A 108 -3.13 -24.62 -2.64
CA SER A 108 -2.62 -24.39 -4.00
C SER A 108 -3.53 -23.46 -4.83
N ASN A 109 -4.80 -23.31 -4.44
CA ASN A 109 -5.80 -22.48 -5.12
C ASN A 109 -6.72 -21.82 -4.09
N ARG A 110 -6.53 -20.52 -3.85
CA ARG A 110 -7.41 -19.68 -3.01
C ARG A 110 -8.90 -19.76 -3.39
N ARG A 111 -9.20 -20.30 -4.59
CA ARG A 111 -10.53 -20.48 -5.18
C ARG A 111 -10.90 -21.96 -5.31
N TYR A 112 -11.09 -22.64 -4.17
CA TYR A 112 -11.58 -24.01 -4.17
C TYR A 112 -13.03 -24.05 -4.67
N ALA A 113 -13.24 -24.46 -5.92
CA ALA A 113 -14.54 -24.44 -6.58
C ALA A 113 -15.37 -25.73 -6.42
N LYS A 114 -14.81 -26.81 -5.86
CA LYS A 114 -15.48 -28.12 -5.79
C LYS A 114 -16.51 -28.24 -4.66
N ASP A 115 -16.33 -27.47 -3.57
CA ASP A 115 -17.24 -27.42 -2.43
C ASP A 115 -17.45 -25.95 -2.05
N GLY A 116 -18.65 -25.44 -2.33
CA GLY A 116 -19.04 -24.06 -2.04
C GLY A 116 -19.16 -23.75 -0.54
N GLN A 117 -19.25 -24.78 0.32
CA GLN A 117 -19.34 -24.62 1.78
C GLN A 117 -17.95 -24.64 2.45
N LEU A 118 -16.98 -25.35 1.87
CA LEU A 118 -15.63 -25.49 2.43
C LEU A 118 -14.95 -24.14 2.65
N PHE A 119 -15.00 -23.28 1.64
CA PHE A 119 -14.37 -21.96 1.71
C PHE A 119 -14.98 -21.13 2.86
N GLY A 120 -16.31 -21.11 2.98
CA GLY A 120 -17.00 -20.40 4.06
C GLY A 120 -16.65 -20.94 5.44
N ALA A 121 -16.67 -22.26 5.62
CA ALA A 121 -16.33 -22.89 6.88
C ALA A 121 -14.87 -22.63 7.28
N LEU A 122 -13.93 -22.64 6.33
CA LEU A 122 -12.53 -22.35 6.60
C LEU A 122 -12.32 -20.89 7.00
N VAL A 123 -12.94 -19.95 6.31
CA VAL A 123 -12.91 -18.53 6.68
C VAL A 123 -13.43 -18.34 8.10
N GLU A 124 -14.57 -18.96 8.45
CA GLU A 124 -15.14 -18.88 9.79
C GLU A 124 -14.19 -19.47 10.84
N HIS A 125 -13.66 -20.66 10.60
CA HIS A 125 -12.73 -21.31 11.51
C HIS A 125 -11.42 -20.54 11.68
N MET A 126 -10.83 -20.06 10.58
CA MET A 126 -9.62 -19.24 10.64
C MET A 126 -9.89 -17.96 11.41
N THR A 127 -10.98 -17.25 11.13
CA THR A 127 -11.34 -16.01 11.83
C THR A 127 -11.47 -16.23 13.34
N LYS A 128 -12.17 -17.30 13.74
CA LYS A 128 -12.36 -17.66 15.16
C LYS A 128 -11.05 -17.97 15.89
N ASN A 129 -10.18 -18.76 15.24
CA ASN A 129 -8.92 -19.18 15.87
C ASN A 129 -7.83 -18.11 15.80
N LEU A 130 -7.82 -17.26 14.77
CA LEU A 130 -6.84 -16.20 14.60
C LEU A 130 -6.90 -15.21 15.77
N TRP A 131 -8.10 -14.78 16.18
CA TRP A 131 -8.25 -13.91 17.34
C TRP A 131 -7.76 -14.57 18.63
N THR A 132 -8.12 -15.83 18.84
CA THR A 132 -7.66 -16.60 20.01
C THR A 132 -6.14 -16.72 20.05
N MET A 133 -5.51 -16.96 18.89
CA MET A 133 -4.06 -17.00 18.73
C MET A 133 -3.41 -15.64 19.04
N MET A 134 -3.92 -14.56 18.45
CA MET A 134 -3.39 -13.20 18.66
C MET A 134 -3.58 -12.68 20.09
N SER A 135 -4.57 -13.18 20.82
CA SER A 135 -4.79 -12.81 22.21
C SER A 135 -3.73 -13.35 23.18
N ARG A 136 -2.84 -14.25 22.71
CA ARG A 136 -1.73 -14.77 23.51
C ARG A 136 -0.67 -13.69 23.72
N THR A 137 -0.07 -13.67 24.90
CA THR A 137 0.98 -12.71 25.29
C THR A 137 2.33 -12.94 24.59
N VAL A 138 2.48 -14.06 23.90
CA VAL A 138 3.70 -14.46 23.21
C VAL A 138 3.32 -15.08 21.87
N LEU A 139 3.70 -14.42 20.78
CA LEU A 139 3.59 -14.92 19.42
C LEU A 139 4.98 -15.37 18.94
N GLY A 140 5.06 -16.53 18.29
CA GLY A 140 6.23 -17.02 17.58
C GLY A 140 6.17 -16.69 16.08
N LEU A 141 7.09 -17.26 15.30
CA LEU A 141 7.14 -17.02 13.84
C LEU A 141 5.90 -17.54 13.13
N ASP A 142 5.45 -18.75 13.47
CA ASP A 142 4.30 -19.36 12.81
C ASP A 142 3.04 -18.50 12.99
N GLU A 143 2.84 -17.97 14.20
CA GLU A 143 1.74 -17.04 14.46
C GLU A 143 1.91 -15.72 13.69
N ILE A 144 3.12 -15.15 13.65
CA ILE A 144 3.40 -13.93 12.88
C ILE A 144 3.15 -14.15 11.39
N HIS A 145 3.68 -15.23 10.81
CA HIS A 145 3.47 -15.59 9.40
C HIS A 145 2.00 -15.78 9.09
N THR A 146 1.25 -16.43 9.98
CA THR A 146 -0.20 -16.58 9.84
C THR A 146 -0.89 -15.23 9.75
N ILE A 147 -0.53 -14.29 10.62
CA ILE A 147 -1.07 -12.92 10.60
C ILE A 147 -0.71 -12.21 9.29
N LEU A 148 0.56 -12.25 8.88
CA LEU A 148 1.03 -11.59 7.65
C LEU A 148 0.35 -12.15 6.40
N LEU A 149 0.14 -13.46 6.33
CA LEU A 149 -0.57 -14.12 5.22
C LEU A 149 -2.03 -13.68 5.15
N VAL A 150 -2.72 -13.57 6.29
CA VAL A 150 -4.11 -13.09 6.34
C VAL A 150 -4.19 -11.62 5.90
N CYS A 151 -3.25 -10.76 6.30
CA CYS A 151 -3.22 -9.37 5.82
C CYS A 151 -2.89 -9.27 4.32
N ALA A 152 -2.01 -10.14 3.81
CA ALA A 152 -1.67 -10.17 2.39
C ALA A 152 -2.81 -10.71 1.52
N TRP A 153 -3.59 -11.66 2.02
CA TRP A 153 -4.79 -12.23 1.38
C TRP A 153 -6.00 -12.16 2.31
N PRO A 154 -6.62 -10.97 2.49
CA PRO A 154 -7.73 -10.79 3.40
C PRO A 154 -8.91 -11.72 3.11
N TYR A 155 -9.74 -11.96 4.12
CA TYR A 155 -10.99 -12.70 3.93
C TYR A 155 -11.89 -11.94 2.94
N PRO A 156 -12.64 -12.63 2.07
CA PRO A 156 -13.58 -11.95 1.18
C PRO A 156 -14.74 -11.42 2.01
N THR A 157 -14.68 -10.13 2.31
CA THR A 157 -15.72 -9.38 2.97
C THR A 157 -16.53 -8.59 1.94
N ILE A 158 -17.69 -8.11 2.40
CA ILE A 158 -18.58 -7.26 1.60
C ILE A 158 -18.19 -5.78 1.65
N ARG A 159 -17.37 -5.39 2.64
CA ARG A 159 -17.00 -3.99 2.94
C ARG A 159 -15.55 -3.87 3.36
N PHE A 160 -14.90 -2.81 2.88
CA PHE A 160 -13.53 -2.47 3.24
C PHE A 160 -13.39 -1.98 4.68
N VAL A 161 -14.36 -1.18 5.17
CA VAL A 161 -14.32 -0.57 6.52
C VAL A 161 -14.30 -1.59 7.67
N THR A 162 -14.65 -2.84 7.39
CA THR A 162 -14.61 -3.93 8.37
C THR A 162 -13.32 -4.74 8.33
N ASP A 163 -12.34 -4.36 7.50
CA ASP A 163 -11.07 -5.08 7.37
C ASP A 163 -10.17 -4.86 8.60
N PRO A 164 -9.87 -5.93 9.38
CA PRO A 164 -9.01 -5.82 10.56
C PRO A 164 -7.51 -5.84 10.24
N SER A 165 -7.11 -5.85 8.96
CA SER A 165 -5.72 -6.05 8.54
C SER A 165 -4.73 -5.03 9.11
N SER A 166 -5.14 -3.78 9.32
CA SER A 166 -4.28 -2.74 9.94
C SER A 166 -3.96 -3.06 11.42
N MET A 167 -4.97 -3.48 12.18
CA MET A 167 -4.81 -3.94 13.57
C MET A 167 -3.93 -5.19 13.64
N PHE A 168 -4.16 -6.14 12.73
CA PHE A 168 -3.36 -7.37 12.63
C PHE A 168 -1.88 -7.07 12.31
N ALA A 169 -1.63 -6.17 11.35
CA ALA A 169 -0.28 -5.74 11.01
C ALA A 169 0.43 -5.08 12.21
N ALA A 170 -0.27 -4.28 13.01
CA ALA A 170 0.27 -3.68 14.23
C ALA A 170 0.66 -4.73 15.29
N ILE A 171 -0.17 -5.77 15.48
CA ILE A 171 0.14 -6.89 16.37
C ILE A 171 1.38 -7.65 15.89
N ALA A 172 1.44 -7.97 14.59
CA ALA A 172 2.59 -8.65 14.00
C ALA A 172 3.89 -7.82 14.14
N MET A 173 3.80 -6.51 13.93
CA MET A 173 4.93 -5.59 14.10
C MET A 173 5.48 -5.62 15.53
N ASN A 174 4.60 -5.48 16.52
CA ASN A 174 4.99 -5.54 17.93
C ASN A 174 5.60 -6.90 18.31
N ALA A 175 5.07 -8.00 17.76
CA ALA A 175 5.61 -9.34 17.97
C ALA A 175 7.01 -9.50 17.37
N CYS A 176 7.22 -9.04 16.12
CA CYS A 176 8.54 -9.04 15.47
C CYS A 176 9.59 -8.28 16.28
N VAL A 177 9.26 -7.09 16.79
CA VAL A 177 10.17 -6.30 17.61
C VAL A 177 10.48 -7.01 18.92
N SER A 178 9.46 -7.60 19.55
CA SER A 178 9.59 -8.32 20.82
C SER A 178 10.41 -9.61 20.71
N LEU A 179 10.51 -10.21 19.52
CA LEU A 179 11.40 -11.34 19.21
C LEU A 179 12.78 -10.90 18.71
N GLY A 180 13.00 -9.60 18.50
CA GLY A 180 14.26 -9.07 17.98
C GLY A 180 14.45 -9.25 16.47
N LEU A 181 13.41 -9.57 15.69
CA LEU A 181 13.56 -9.86 14.25
C LEU A 181 14.02 -8.63 13.44
N HIS A 182 13.67 -7.43 13.92
CA HIS A 182 14.07 -6.15 13.34
C HIS A 182 15.59 -5.91 13.26
N THR A 183 16.38 -6.71 13.98
CA THR A 183 17.85 -6.63 13.92
C THR A 183 18.43 -7.41 12.74
N GLY A 184 17.64 -8.25 12.05
CA GLY A 184 18.11 -9.18 11.02
C GLY A 184 18.95 -10.33 11.58
N ARG A 185 18.66 -10.77 12.82
CA ARG A 185 19.27 -11.96 13.42
C ARG A 185 18.23 -12.96 13.88
N GLY A 186 18.50 -14.23 13.65
CA GLY A 186 17.59 -15.31 14.01
C GLY A 186 17.62 -15.73 15.47
N SER A 187 18.64 -15.33 16.23
CA SER A 187 18.69 -15.60 17.66
C SER A 187 19.18 -14.39 18.45
N HIS A 188 18.46 -14.10 19.52
CA HIS A 188 18.79 -13.05 20.46
C HIS A 188 18.41 -13.44 21.89
N PRO A 189 19.40 -13.85 22.72
CA PRO A 189 19.14 -14.21 24.11
C PRO A 189 18.44 -13.11 24.92
N GLN A 190 18.69 -11.83 24.59
CA GLN A 190 18.06 -10.70 25.27
C GLN A 190 16.57 -10.52 24.96
N PHE A 191 16.09 -11.02 23.80
CA PHE A 191 14.66 -10.98 23.41
C PHE A 191 13.94 -12.30 23.75
N CYS A 192 14.71 -13.36 23.99
CA CYS A 192 14.24 -14.72 24.28
C CYS A 192 14.21 -14.98 25.80
N VAL A 193 13.30 -14.31 26.51
CA VAL A 193 13.11 -14.45 27.97
C VAL A 193 11.84 -15.22 28.33
N GLY A 194 11.82 -15.86 29.50
CA GLY A 194 10.65 -16.60 30.00
C GLY A 194 10.25 -17.74 29.07
N SER A 195 8.97 -17.77 28.66
CA SER A 195 8.45 -18.78 27.73
C SER A 195 9.09 -18.77 26.33
N ARG A 196 9.91 -17.75 26.01
CA ARG A 196 10.62 -17.62 24.73
C ARG A 196 12.08 -18.10 24.77
N HIS A 197 12.56 -18.60 25.91
CA HIS A 197 13.99 -18.89 26.11
C HIS A 197 14.60 -19.91 25.12
N GLY A 198 13.78 -20.80 24.55
CA GLY A 198 14.21 -21.76 23.53
C GLY A 198 13.98 -21.30 22.08
N TYR A 199 13.52 -20.06 21.85
CA TYR A 199 13.23 -19.58 20.51
C TYR A 199 14.52 -19.34 19.72
N THR A 200 14.60 -19.95 18.54
CA THR A 200 15.67 -19.73 17.57
C THR A 200 15.08 -19.77 16.18
N SER A 201 15.49 -18.85 15.32
CA SER A 201 15.29 -18.90 13.88
C SER A 201 16.62 -18.68 13.16
N THR A 202 16.62 -18.78 11.84
CA THR A 202 17.76 -18.34 11.02
C THR A 202 17.76 -16.82 10.81
N ASP A 203 18.90 -16.25 10.45
CA ASP A 203 19.00 -14.83 10.05
C ASP A 203 18.13 -14.55 8.81
N GLU A 204 18.00 -15.53 7.90
CA GLU A 204 17.14 -15.46 6.72
C GLU A 204 15.64 -15.41 7.09
N GLU A 205 15.17 -16.28 7.98
CA GLU A 205 13.78 -16.28 8.46
C GLU A 205 13.45 -15.00 9.22
N ALA A 206 14.34 -14.54 10.11
CA ALA A 206 14.13 -13.29 10.84
C ALA A 206 14.03 -12.09 9.90
N SER A 207 14.94 -12.02 8.92
CA SER A 207 15.03 -10.90 7.97
C SER A 207 13.87 -10.85 7.00
N SER A 208 13.47 -12.00 6.44
CA SER A 208 12.32 -12.10 5.53
C SER A 208 11.02 -11.77 6.26
N THR A 209 10.84 -12.28 7.48
CA THR A 209 9.67 -11.98 8.32
C THR A 209 9.58 -10.50 8.65
N TRP A 210 10.70 -9.88 9.04
CA TRP A 210 10.74 -8.46 9.36
C TRP A 210 10.41 -7.58 8.14
N ILE A 211 11.03 -7.87 6.99
CA ILE A 211 10.79 -7.13 5.74
C ILE A 211 9.33 -7.28 5.28
N ALA A 212 8.78 -8.50 5.32
CA ALA A 212 7.36 -8.73 5.01
C ALA A 212 6.43 -7.99 5.97
N CYS A 213 6.77 -7.95 7.27
CA CYS A 213 5.99 -7.22 8.27
C CYS A 213 6.00 -5.71 8.02
N CYS A 214 7.15 -5.13 7.69
CA CYS A 214 7.24 -3.72 7.31
C CYS A 214 6.40 -3.41 6.06
N LEU A 215 6.54 -4.24 5.02
CA LEU A 215 5.76 -4.13 3.78
C LEU A 215 4.25 -4.14 4.07
N ILE A 216 3.76 -5.15 4.80
CA ILE A 216 2.33 -5.30 5.11
C ILE A 216 1.81 -4.16 5.99
N SER A 217 2.58 -3.71 6.99
CA SER A 217 2.21 -2.58 7.85
C SER A 217 2.03 -1.29 7.04
N GLN A 218 2.96 -1.00 6.13
CA GLN A 218 2.88 0.17 5.26
C GLN A 218 1.68 0.08 4.30
N ARG A 219 1.43 -1.09 3.71
CA ARG A 219 0.29 -1.28 2.78
C ARG A 219 -1.05 -1.19 3.45
N THR A 220 -1.23 -1.88 4.58
CA THR A 220 -2.51 -1.89 5.30
C THR A 220 -2.85 -0.49 5.81
N SER A 221 -1.85 0.30 6.20
CA SER A 221 -2.05 1.70 6.57
C SER A 221 -2.49 2.56 5.38
N ALA A 222 -1.78 2.46 4.25
CA ALA A 222 -2.14 3.19 3.02
C ALA A 222 -3.56 2.84 2.55
N SER A 223 -3.89 1.54 2.47
CA SER A 223 -5.23 1.12 2.05
C SER A 223 -6.34 1.55 3.02
N ALA A 224 -6.05 1.65 4.32
CA ALA A 224 -7.00 2.13 5.33
C ALA A 224 -7.13 3.67 5.39
N GLY A 225 -6.37 4.41 4.58
CA GLY A 225 -6.30 5.87 4.69
C GLY A 225 -5.67 6.35 6.02
N HIS A 226 -4.96 5.46 6.73
CA HIS A 226 -4.27 5.81 7.97
C HIS A 226 -2.96 6.54 7.66
N PRO A 227 -2.48 7.42 8.57
CA PRO A 227 -1.15 8.00 8.46
C PRO A 227 -0.09 6.88 8.29
N PRO A 228 0.84 7.01 7.34
CA PRO A 228 1.82 5.96 7.08
C PRO A 228 2.69 5.67 8.32
N PRO A 229 3.00 4.40 8.62
CA PRO A 229 3.72 4.04 9.82
C PRO A 229 5.18 4.51 9.73
N PHE A 230 5.68 5.02 10.85
CA PHE A 230 7.06 5.45 10.97
C PHE A 230 7.93 4.32 11.52
N ILE A 231 8.68 3.65 10.64
CA ILE A 231 9.51 2.48 10.98
C ILE A 231 10.99 2.89 10.97
N GLN A 232 11.57 3.13 12.16
CA GLN A 232 12.97 3.56 12.33
C GLN A 232 13.94 2.40 12.57
N HIS A 233 14.06 1.49 11.63
CA HIS A 233 15.01 0.37 11.73
C HIS A 233 15.89 0.28 10.49
N SER A 234 17.17 -0.04 10.70
CA SER A 234 18.08 -0.32 9.59
C SER A 234 17.70 -1.65 8.94
N ASP A 235 17.55 -1.63 7.62
CA ASP A 235 17.27 -2.82 6.82
C ASP A 235 18.51 -3.42 6.17
N THR A 236 19.69 -2.82 6.37
CA THR A 236 20.95 -3.24 5.73
C THR A 236 21.27 -4.70 6.00
N ARG A 237 21.21 -5.13 7.27
CA ARG A 237 21.47 -6.53 7.63
C ARG A 237 20.38 -7.46 7.12
N CYS A 238 19.11 -7.03 7.18
CA CYS A 238 18.01 -7.82 6.68
C CYS A 238 18.17 -8.10 5.17
N LYS A 239 18.52 -7.08 4.38
CA LYS A 239 18.79 -7.22 2.95
C LYS A 239 20.00 -8.13 2.66
N ALA A 240 21.07 -8.01 3.45
CA ALA A 240 22.26 -8.88 3.32
C ALA A 240 21.94 -10.36 3.62
N ALA A 241 21.02 -10.63 4.54
CA ALA A 241 20.57 -12.01 4.81
C ALA A 241 19.69 -12.60 3.69
N LEU A 242 19.17 -11.77 2.79
CA LEU A 242 18.25 -12.16 1.70
C LEU A 242 18.86 -12.02 0.31
N GLU A 243 20.18 -12.21 0.16
CA GLU A 243 20.91 -11.98 -1.10
C GLU A 243 20.52 -12.92 -2.26
N SER A 244 19.93 -14.08 -1.94
CA SER A 244 19.47 -15.07 -2.93
C SER A 244 18.35 -14.53 -3.82
N ASN A 245 18.36 -14.92 -5.10
CA ASN A 245 17.28 -14.61 -6.06
C ASN A 245 15.91 -15.14 -5.62
N TYR A 246 15.85 -16.09 -4.69
CA TYR A 246 14.60 -16.55 -4.09
C TYR A 246 13.78 -15.41 -3.46
N TRP A 247 14.44 -14.40 -2.90
CA TRP A 247 13.81 -13.26 -2.23
C TRP A 247 13.66 -12.02 -3.11
N ALA A 248 13.97 -12.13 -4.41
CA ALA A 248 14.00 -11.00 -5.32
C ALA A 248 12.67 -10.21 -5.35
N ASP A 249 11.54 -10.91 -5.47
CA ASP A 249 10.23 -10.27 -5.50
C ASP A 249 9.86 -9.60 -4.17
N LEU A 250 10.19 -10.23 -3.04
CA LEU A 250 9.96 -9.64 -1.71
C LEU A 250 10.75 -8.34 -1.56
N LEU A 251 12.03 -8.36 -1.91
CA LEU A 251 12.91 -7.20 -1.83
C LEU A 251 12.48 -6.09 -2.79
N ALA A 252 12.13 -6.42 -4.04
CA ALA A 252 11.61 -5.45 -5.00
C ALA A 252 10.35 -4.75 -4.48
N THR A 253 9.40 -5.55 -3.98
CA THR A 253 8.14 -5.05 -3.43
C THR A 253 8.38 -4.17 -2.20
N TYR A 254 9.30 -4.57 -1.33
CA TYR A 254 9.67 -3.80 -0.15
C TYR A 254 10.34 -2.47 -0.50
N GLU A 255 11.25 -2.42 -1.49
CA GLU A 255 11.88 -1.16 -1.91
C GLU A 255 10.87 -0.19 -2.54
N LEU A 256 9.97 -0.70 -3.38
CA LEU A 256 8.85 0.07 -3.91
C LEU A 256 7.98 0.62 -2.77
N GLN A 257 7.63 -0.23 -1.80
CA GLN A 257 6.76 0.21 -0.72
C GLN A 257 7.45 1.18 0.23
N ARG A 258 8.75 1.04 0.46
CA ARG A 258 9.53 2.01 1.24
C ARG A 258 9.55 3.38 0.56
N PHE A 259 9.64 3.41 -0.78
CA PHE A 259 9.49 4.64 -1.55
C PHE A 259 8.08 5.22 -1.38
N LEU A 260 7.05 4.42 -1.64
CA LEU A 260 5.66 4.86 -1.51
C LEU A 260 5.33 5.33 -0.09
N ASN A 261 5.85 4.70 0.95
CA ASN A 261 5.65 5.15 2.32
C ASN A 261 6.17 6.58 2.55
N ARG A 262 7.34 6.93 1.99
CA ARG A 262 7.85 8.32 2.05
C ARG A 262 6.96 9.28 1.27
N PHE A 263 6.51 8.85 0.10
CA PHE A 263 5.57 9.60 -0.72
C PHE A 263 4.26 9.88 0.03
N HIS A 264 3.58 8.85 0.54
CA HIS A 264 2.34 9.01 1.31
C HIS A 264 2.56 9.84 2.58
N MET A 265 3.72 9.77 3.24
CA MET A 265 4.00 10.65 4.39
C MET A 265 4.02 12.12 3.96
N ALA A 266 4.66 12.43 2.83
CA ALA A 266 4.69 13.78 2.29
C ALA A 266 3.31 14.25 1.83
N MET A 267 2.56 13.40 1.12
CA MET A 267 1.22 13.71 0.66
C MET A 267 0.24 13.89 1.82
N HIS A 268 0.27 13.02 2.83
CA HIS A 268 -0.55 13.14 4.03
C HIS A 268 -0.29 14.47 4.76
N ALA A 269 0.98 14.87 4.90
CA ALA A 269 1.34 16.15 5.50
C ALA A 269 0.83 17.35 4.70
N GLN A 270 0.91 17.29 3.36
CA GLN A 270 0.39 18.35 2.49
C GLN A 270 -1.14 18.42 2.52
N THR A 271 -1.83 17.29 2.34
CA THR A 271 -3.29 17.28 2.37
C THR A 271 -3.84 17.72 3.72
N SER A 272 -3.22 17.30 4.83
CA SER A 272 -3.68 17.69 6.17
C SER A 272 -3.52 19.18 6.46
N THR A 273 -2.65 19.88 5.72
CA THR A 273 -2.36 21.31 5.94
C THR A 273 -3.08 22.21 4.93
N VAL A 274 -3.18 21.79 3.67
CA VAL A 274 -3.66 22.61 2.54
C VAL A 274 -4.96 22.07 1.92
N GLY A 275 -5.31 20.80 2.16
CA GLY A 275 -6.49 20.14 1.58
C GLY A 275 -6.37 19.83 0.08
N SER A 276 -5.22 20.13 -0.54
CA SER A 276 -4.94 19.90 -1.96
C SER A 276 -3.44 19.70 -2.19
N ILE A 277 -3.07 19.13 -3.34
CA ILE A 277 -1.69 18.77 -3.67
C ILE A 277 -1.30 19.36 -5.03
N PRO A 278 -0.35 20.31 -5.10
CA PRO A 278 0.09 20.89 -6.37
C PRO A 278 0.65 19.84 -7.34
N GLU A 279 0.41 20.00 -8.64
CA GLU A 279 0.90 19.09 -9.68
C GLU A 279 2.43 18.99 -9.66
N SER A 280 3.10 20.10 -9.38
CA SER A 280 4.56 20.15 -9.28
C SER A 280 5.09 19.26 -8.16
N ALA A 281 4.35 19.09 -7.07
CA ALA A 281 4.73 18.19 -5.98
C ALA A 281 4.64 16.73 -6.45
N VAL A 282 3.58 16.36 -7.16
CA VAL A 282 3.42 15.01 -7.74
C VAL A 282 4.52 14.73 -8.76
N ALA A 283 4.80 15.68 -9.66
CA ALA A 283 5.84 15.56 -10.67
C ALA A 283 7.25 15.35 -10.08
N VAL A 284 7.55 15.96 -8.92
CA VAL A 284 8.82 15.71 -8.20
C VAL A 284 8.93 14.24 -7.80
N TRP A 285 7.85 13.66 -7.26
CA TRP A 285 7.84 12.26 -6.85
C TRP A 285 7.89 11.30 -8.03
N GLU A 286 7.25 11.61 -9.16
CA GLU A 286 7.43 10.84 -10.40
C GLU A 286 8.89 10.82 -10.85
N ASN A 287 9.56 11.98 -10.85
CA ASN A 287 10.98 12.07 -11.20
C ASN A 287 11.86 11.28 -10.23
N GLU A 288 11.60 11.34 -8.92
CA GLU A 288 12.31 10.50 -7.94
C GLU A 288 12.06 9.01 -8.18
N PHE A 289 10.85 8.64 -8.59
CA PHE A 289 10.49 7.26 -8.90
C PHE A 289 11.25 6.75 -10.13
N GLU A 290 11.41 7.57 -11.18
CA GLU A 290 12.25 7.23 -12.34
C GLU A 290 13.71 6.98 -11.94
N VAL A 291 14.24 7.73 -10.97
CA VAL A 291 15.60 7.50 -10.44
C VAL A 291 15.70 6.19 -9.65
N LEU A 292 14.62 5.76 -8.98
CA LEU A 292 14.56 4.50 -8.25
C LEU A 292 14.49 3.28 -9.18
N LYS A 293 13.79 3.37 -10.32
CA LYS A 293 13.55 2.22 -11.21
C LYS A 293 14.83 1.46 -11.59
N PRO A 294 15.95 2.10 -11.96
CA PRO A 294 17.20 1.40 -12.23
C PRO A 294 17.77 0.61 -11.05
N LEU A 295 17.53 1.07 -9.82
CA LEU A 295 18.02 0.41 -8.61
C LEU A 295 17.24 -0.89 -8.31
N ILE A 296 16.02 -1.00 -8.82
CA ILE A 296 15.17 -2.19 -8.72
C ILE A 296 15.51 -3.21 -9.84
N ILE A 297 16.37 -2.89 -10.82
CA ILE A 297 16.73 -3.78 -11.94
C ILE A 297 17.31 -5.13 -11.49
N ARG A 298 17.99 -5.18 -10.33
CA ARG A 298 18.45 -6.46 -9.74
C ARG A 298 17.32 -7.48 -9.61
N PHE A 299 16.08 -6.99 -9.55
CA PHE A 299 14.87 -7.75 -9.30
C PHE A 299 13.85 -7.61 -10.44
N ASP A 300 14.27 -7.38 -11.69
CA ASP A 300 13.33 -7.28 -12.83
C ASP A 300 12.67 -8.64 -13.14
N THR A 301 11.53 -8.88 -12.50
CA THR A 301 10.61 -9.98 -12.75
C THR A 301 9.33 -9.48 -13.41
N GLU A 302 8.54 -10.36 -13.99
CA GLU A 302 7.22 -9.99 -14.55
C GLU A 302 6.30 -9.40 -13.47
N ILE A 303 6.39 -9.90 -12.24
CA ILE A 303 5.64 -9.38 -11.08
C ILE A 303 6.14 -7.97 -10.71
N SER A 304 7.45 -7.76 -10.70
CA SER A 304 8.04 -6.43 -10.43
C SER A 304 7.58 -5.38 -11.44
N ARG A 305 7.31 -5.74 -12.70
CA ARG A 305 6.80 -4.82 -13.72
C ARG A 305 5.37 -4.36 -13.40
N VAL A 306 4.51 -5.29 -13.00
CA VAL A 306 3.15 -4.96 -12.52
C VAL A 306 3.24 -4.05 -11.30
N LEU A 307 4.09 -4.37 -10.32
CA LEU A 307 4.25 -3.57 -9.10
C LEU A 307 4.81 -2.17 -9.38
N LYS A 308 5.74 -2.02 -10.33
CA LYS A 308 6.25 -0.70 -10.75
C LYS A 308 5.15 0.16 -11.37
N LEU A 309 4.29 -0.43 -12.20
CA LEU A 309 3.15 0.27 -12.79
C LEU A 309 2.10 0.63 -11.74
N ALA A 310 1.84 -0.27 -10.78
CA ALA A 310 0.96 0.00 -9.65
C ALA A 310 1.45 1.17 -8.80
N ALA A 311 2.73 1.18 -8.43
CA ALA A 311 3.34 2.27 -7.66
C ALA A 311 3.32 3.60 -8.43
N LEU A 312 3.58 3.57 -9.74
CA LEU A 312 3.53 4.78 -10.56
C LEU A 312 2.11 5.35 -10.63
N LEU A 313 1.11 4.48 -10.83
CA LEU A 313 -0.28 4.90 -10.83
C LEU A 313 -0.67 5.50 -9.49
N GLU A 314 -0.29 4.87 -8.37
CA GLU A 314 -0.55 5.37 -7.00
C GLU A 314 0.01 6.79 -6.80
N ILE A 315 1.16 7.13 -7.40
CA ILE A 315 1.69 8.50 -7.41
C ILE A 315 0.81 9.42 -8.28
N GLN A 316 0.49 9.00 -9.49
CA GLN A 316 -0.23 9.80 -10.48
C GLN A 316 -1.68 10.09 -10.10
N LEU A 317 -2.32 9.24 -9.30
CA LEU A 317 -3.68 9.51 -8.79
C LEU A 317 -3.74 10.81 -7.99
N PHE A 318 -2.64 11.25 -7.38
CA PHE A 318 -2.58 12.54 -6.69
C PHE A 318 -2.68 13.76 -7.62
N TYR A 319 -2.53 13.63 -8.94
CA TYR A 319 -2.83 14.72 -9.87
C TYR A 319 -4.29 15.14 -9.84
N PHE A 320 -5.20 14.23 -9.47
CA PHE A 320 -6.60 14.57 -9.32
C PHE A 320 -6.82 15.50 -8.11
N MET A 321 -5.94 15.45 -7.10
CA MET A 321 -6.03 16.30 -5.90
C MET A 321 -5.45 17.70 -6.07
N SER A 322 -5.07 18.06 -7.29
CA SER A 322 -4.57 19.39 -7.57
C SER A 322 -5.66 20.46 -7.46
N PRO A 323 -5.34 21.66 -6.94
CA PRO A 323 -6.21 22.82 -7.06
C PRO A 323 -6.76 23.02 -8.47
N SER A 324 -5.93 22.87 -9.52
CA SER A 324 -6.38 23.06 -10.91
C SER A 324 -7.44 22.04 -11.33
N THR A 325 -7.32 20.80 -10.86
CA THR A 325 -8.29 19.73 -11.12
C THR A 325 -9.55 19.93 -10.29
N ILE A 326 -9.42 20.40 -9.05
CA ILE A 326 -10.54 20.62 -8.12
C ILE A 326 -11.38 21.84 -8.53
N THR A 327 -10.77 22.95 -8.93
CA THR A 327 -11.49 24.21 -9.23
C THR A 327 -11.74 24.46 -10.72
N ALA A 328 -11.39 23.50 -11.60
CA ALA A 328 -11.62 23.54 -13.05
C ALA A 328 -11.41 24.93 -13.70
N THR A 329 -10.34 25.64 -13.34
CA THR A 329 -10.02 26.96 -13.88
C THR A 329 -9.09 26.84 -15.08
N ASN A 330 -9.59 27.14 -16.29
CA ASN A 330 -8.95 27.57 -17.55
C ASN A 330 -7.61 26.96 -18.05
N ASN A 331 -6.89 26.15 -17.28
CA ASN A 331 -5.61 25.54 -17.65
C ASN A 331 -5.81 24.09 -18.12
N ASN A 332 -6.69 23.91 -19.10
CA ASN A 332 -7.08 22.60 -19.64
C ASN A 332 -5.89 21.76 -20.11
N LEU A 333 -4.81 22.39 -20.61
CA LEU A 333 -3.66 21.67 -21.16
C LEU A 333 -2.86 20.86 -20.13
N ILE A 334 -2.63 21.40 -18.93
CA ILE A 334 -1.84 20.71 -17.89
C ILE A 334 -2.68 19.58 -17.28
N ILE A 335 -3.96 19.83 -17.03
CA ILE A 335 -4.90 18.83 -16.53
C ILE A 335 -4.98 17.67 -17.54
N ASN A 336 -5.19 17.97 -18.82
CA ASN A 336 -5.25 16.95 -19.87
C ASN A 336 -3.95 16.15 -19.99
N ALA A 337 -2.78 16.78 -19.82
CA ALA A 337 -1.51 16.06 -19.83
C ALA A 337 -1.40 15.08 -18.65
N ASN A 338 -1.74 15.53 -17.43
CA ASN A 338 -1.65 14.71 -16.23
C ASN A 338 -2.67 13.57 -16.23
N THR A 339 -3.90 13.82 -16.66
CA THR A 339 -4.93 12.77 -16.79
C THR A 339 -4.57 11.77 -17.88
N ALA A 340 -4.00 12.22 -19.01
CA ALA A 340 -3.52 11.32 -20.07
C ALA A 340 -2.37 10.42 -19.60
N ILE A 341 -1.46 10.95 -18.78
CA ILE A 341 -0.37 10.16 -18.18
C ILE A 341 -0.94 9.10 -17.23
N ALA A 342 -1.84 9.48 -16.31
CA ALA A 342 -2.50 8.55 -15.39
C ALA A 342 -3.29 7.46 -16.14
N PHE A 343 -4.03 7.84 -17.19
CA PHE A 343 -4.77 6.92 -18.06
C PHE A 343 -3.83 5.90 -18.72
N THR A 344 -2.71 6.37 -19.26
CA THR A 344 -1.72 5.54 -19.95
C THR A 344 -1.10 4.51 -18.99
N THR A 345 -0.77 4.93 -17.76
CA THR A 345 -0.25 4.02 -16.73
C THR A 345 -1.32 3.02 -16.30
N ALA A 346 -2.56 3.45 -16.06
CA ALA A 346 -3.67 2.57 -15.70
C ALA A 346 -3.94 1.51 -16.77
N ARG A 347 -4.01 1.92 -18.05
CA ARG A 347 -4.11 1.03 -19.21
C ARG A 347 -2.95 0.03 -19.22
N SER A 348 -1.72 0.50 -19.07
CA SER A 348 -0.53 -0.35 -19.07
C SER A 348 -0.55 -1.37 -17.94
N LEU A 349 -1.00 -0.98 -16.74
CA LEU A 349 -1.13 -1.87 -15.58
C LEU A 349 -2.13 -2.99 -15.86
N ILE A 350 -3.33 -2.66 -16.33
CA ILE A 350 -4.38 -3.65 -16.62
C ILE A 350 -3.93 -4.61 -17.72
N LEU A 351 -3.39 -4.11 -18.83
CA LEU A 351 -2.95 -4.95 -19.93
C LEU A 351 -1.79 -5.88 -19.53
N THR A 352 -0.82 -5.36 -18.77
CA THR A 352 0.33 -6.17 -18.29
C THR A 352 -0.14 -7.25 -17.31
N ALA A 353 -1.05 -6.92 -16.40
CA ALA A 353 -1.59 -7.89 -15.45
C ALA A 353 -2.42 -8.97 -16.14
N LEU A 354 -3.22 -8.63 -17.15
CA LEU A 354 -4.01 -9.58 -17.94
C LEU A 354 -3.14 -10.51 -18.80
N ASP A 355 -2.08 -9.99 -19.40
CA ASP A 355 -1.11 -10.81 -20.12
C ASP A 355 -0.46 -11.84 -19.19
N LEU A 356 0.01 -11.40 -18.02
CA LEU A 356 0.60 -12.29 -17.02
C LEU A 356 -0.43 -13.30 -16.49
N ASP A 357 -1.68 -12.87 -16.27
CA ASP A 357 -2.78 -13.73 -15.84
C ASP A 357 -3.10 -14.82 -16.86
N SER A 358 -3.10 -14.49 -18.16
CA SER A 358 -3.37 -15.47 -19.22
C SER A 358 -2.39 -16.65 -19.21
N ARG A 359 -1.16 -16.42 -18.75
CA ARG A 359 -0.07 -17.40 -18.72
C ARG A 359 0.04 -18.14 -17.38
N SER A 360 -0.36 -17.51 -16.28
CA SER A 360 -0.04 -17.99 -14.92
C SER A 360 -1.20 -17.95 -13.92
N LYS A 361 -2.38 -17.46 -14.33
CA LYS A 361 -3.51 -17.13 -13.44
C LYS A 361 -3.13 -16.14 -12.33
N PHE A 362 -2.16 -15.28 -12.60
CA PHE A 362 -1.58 -14.33 -11.66
C PHE A 362 -2.60 -13.54 -10.83
N ILE A 363 -3.62 -12.95 -11.45
CA ILE A 363 -4.61 -12.11 -10.76
C ILE A 363 -5.43 -12.96 -9.78
N SER A 364 -5.63 -14.24 -10.09
CA SER A 364 -6.35 -15.16 -9.20
C SER A 364 -5.59 -15.48 -7.91
N HIS A 365 -4.28 -15.28 -7.90
CA HIS A 365 -3.38 -15.64 -6.79
C HIS A 365 -2.64 -14.44 -6.18
N CYS A 366 -2.73 -13.26 -6.79
CA CYS A 366 -2.01 -12.09 -6.30
C CYS A 366 -2.53 -11.65 -4.90
N PRO A 367 -1.67 -11.01 -4.09
CA PRO A 367 -2.09 -10.50 -2.79
C PRO A 367 -3.07 -9.32 -2.97
N GLY A 368 -3.91 -9.07 -1.96
CA GLY A 368 -4.99 -8.07 -2.00
C GLY A 368 -4.52 -6.66 -2.35
N ILE A 369 -3.27 -6.34 -2.03
CA ILE A 369 -2.59 -5.11 -2.48
C ILE A 369 -2.70 -4.90 -3.99
N LEU A 370 -2.42 -5.93 -4.79
CA LEU A 370 -2.44 -5.84 -6.24
C LEU A 370 -3.88 -5.80 -6.76
N CYS A 371 -4.81 -6.51 -6.12
CA CYS A 371 -6.23 -6.37 -6.43
C CYS A 371 -6.70 -4.92 -6.27
N ARG A 372 -6.21 -4.21 -5.25
CA ARG A 372 -6.53 -2.80 -5.03
C ARG A 372 -5.97 -1.91 -6.14
N ALA A 373 -4.69 -2.05 -6.47
CA ALA A 373 -4.08 -1.28 -7.56
C ALA A 373 -4.75 -1.53 -8.93
N LEU A 374 -5.19 -2.77 -9.19
CA LEU A 374 -5.98 -3.09 -10.39
C LEU A 374 -7.36 -2.43 -10.36
N THR A 375 -7.95 -2.28 -9.19
CA THR A 375 -9.22 -1.58 -9.02
C THR A 375 -9.05 -0.09 -9.25
N ASP A 376 -8.00 0.53 -8.69
CA ASP A 376 -7.69 1.94 -8.90
C ASP A 376 -7.45 2.22 -10.40
N ALA A 377 -6.72 1.33 -11.09
CA ALA A 377 -6.52 1.43 -12.55
C ALA A 377 -7.81 1.29 -13.36
N ALA A 378 -8.62 0.29 -13.05
CA ALA A 378 -9.88 0.07 -13.75
C ALA A 378 -10.87 1.23 -13.53
N ASN A 379 -10.94 1.77 -12.32
CA ASN A 379 -11.72 2.97 -12.01
C ASN A 379 -11.21 4.18 -12.81
N THR A 380 -9.89 4.39 -12.83
CA THR A 380 -9.26 5.48 -13.60
C THR A 380 -9.59 5.38 -15.08
N ILE A 381 -9.54 4.17 -15.65
CA ILE A 381 -9.90 3.93 -17.05
C ILE A 381 -11.37 4.28 -17.30
N VAL A 382 -12.30 3.68 -16.55
CA VAL A 382 -13.73 3.89 -16.79
C VAL A 382 -14.10 5.35 -16.54
N TYR A 383 -13.57 5.97 -15.50
CA TYR A 383 -13.75 7.40 -15.23
C TYR A 383 -13.27 8.25 -16.41
N LEU A 384 -12.02 8.11 -16.85
CA LEU A 384 -11.51 8.95 -17.93
C LEU A 384 -12.16 8.65 -19.29
N LEU A 385 -12.62 7.42 -19.54
CA LEU A 385 -13.35 7.10 -20.78
C LEU A 385 -14.69 7.84 -20.92
N HIS A 386 -15.30 8.28 -19.81
CA HIS A 386 -16.54 9.05 -19.87
C HIS A 386 -16.37 10.50 -19.34
N SER A 387 -15.13 10.96 -19.06
CA SER A 387 -14.86 12.31 -18.55
C SER A 387 -14.51 13.27 -19.68
N VAL A 388 -14.67 14.57 -19.41
CA VAL A 388 -14.19 15.64 -20.31
C VAL A 388 -12.66 15.71 -20.40
N TRP A 389 -11.95 15.05 -19.47
CA TRP A 389 -10.48 14.94 -19.43
C TRP A 389 -9.97 13.62 -20.01
N GLY A 390 -10.86 12.87 -20.65
CA GLY A 390 -10.59 11.60 -21.30
C GLY A 390 -9.70 11.70 -22.52
N PRO A 391 -9.26 10.55 -23.07
CA PRO A 391 -8.56 10.53 -24.34
C PRO A 391 -9.46 11.08 -25.47
N ASP A 392 -8.91 11.92 -26.35
CA ASP A 392 -9.60 12.42 -27.53
C ASP A 392 -10.14 11.27 -28.39
N SER A 393 -11.28 11.47 -29.05
CA SER A 393 -11.90 10.49 -29.95
C SER A 393 -10.99 10.06 -31.10
N ASP A 394 -10.03 10.91 -31.47
CA ASP A 394 -9.03 10.63 -32.51
C ASP A 394 -7.89 9.74 -31.99
N ALA A 395 -7.65 9.71 -30.68
CA ALA A 395 -6.59 8.93 -30.04
C ALA A 395 -7.06 7.52 -29.61
N LEU A 396 -8.36 7.35 -29.35
CA LEU A 396 -8.95 6.07 -28.95
C LEU A 396 -10.32 5.87 -29.60
N SER A 397 -10.44 4.86 -30.46
CA SER A 397 -11.71 4.56 -31.12
C SER A 397 -12.76 4.04 -30.12
N PRO A 398 -14.07 4.19 -30.40
CA PRO A 398 -15.13 3.69 -29.52
C PRO A 398 -15.03 2.17 -29.24
N ASP A 399 -14.60 1.38 -30.23
CA ASP A 399 -14.42 -0.06 -30.08
C ASP A 399 -13.24 -0.39 -29.15
N GLU A 400 -12.13 0.35 -29.26
CA GLU A 400 -10.98 0.20 -28.36
C GLU A 400 -11.30 0.65 -26.93
N ALA A 401 -12.06 1.74 -26.77
CA ALA A 401 -12.53 2.21 -25.47
C ALA A 401 -13.42 1.15 -24.80
N ASN A 402 -14.37 0.58 -25.54
CA ASN A 402 -15.24 -0.48 -25.03
C ASN A 402 -14.45 -1.75 -24.67
N LEU A 403 -13.49 -2.16 -25.51
CA LEU A 403 -12.61 -3.29 -25.22
C LEU A 403 -11.79 -3.04 -23.96
N LEU A 404 -11.23 -1.84 -23.79
CA LEU A 404 -10.43 -1.49 -22.63
C LEU A 404 -11.26 -1.50 -21.34
N ALA A 405 -12.49 -0.97 -21.39
CA ALA A 405 -13.42 -1.05 -20.26
C ALA A 405 -13.79 -2.50 -19.90
N GLN A 406 -14.03 -3.36 -20.90
CA GLN A 406 -14.25 -4.80 -20.67
C GLN A 406 -13.02 -5.48 -20.05
N GLN A 407 -11.81 -5.12 -20.48
CA GLN A 407 -10.57 -5.62 -19.91
C GLN A 407 -10.41 -5.18 -18.44
N ALA A 408 -10.69 -3.91 -18.13
CA ALA A 408 -10.68 -3.37 -16.78
C ALA A 408 -11.68 -4.10 -15.86
N TYR A 409 -12.93 -4.25 -16.30
CA TYR A 409 -13.94 -5.07 -15.63
C TYR A 409 -13.45 -6.50 -15.38
N SER A 410 -12.90 -7.13 -16.41
CA SER A 410 -12.45 -8.51 -16.38
C SER A 410 -11.27 -8.70 -15.41
N ALA A 411 -10.37 -7.72 -15.27
CA ALA A 411 -9.28 -7.76 -14.31
C ALA A 411 -9.79 -7.79 -12.86
N ILE A 412 -10.70 -6.89 -12.49
CA ILE A 412 -11.28 -6.86 -11.11
C ILE A 412 -12.15 -8.09 -10.85
N MET A 413 -12.97 -8.51 -11.83
CA MET A 413 -13.73 -9.76 -11.68
C MET A 413 -12.82 -10.94 -11.37
N ARG A 414 -11.63 -10.99 -11.99
CA ARG A 414 -10.62 -12.03 -11.72
C ARG A 414 -9.91 -11.85 -10.39
N CYS A 415 -10.12 -10.78 -9.62
CA CYS A 415 -9.69 -10.65 -8.21
C CYS A 415 -10.67 -11.31 -7.23
N SER A 416 -11.95 -11.41 -7.60
CA SER A 416 -13.00 -11.99 -6.76
C SER A 416 -12.76 -13.46 -6.43
N VAL A 417 -12.88 -13.81 -5.15
CA VAL A 417 -12.76 -15.18 -4.64
C VAL A 417 -14.15 -15.79 -4.39
N LYS A 418 -15.14 -14.96 -4.07
CA LYS A 418 -16.52 -15.39 -3.81
C LYS A 418 -17.50 -14.38 -4.41
N GLU A 419 -18.63 -14.88 -4.89
CA GLU A 419 -19.75 -14.02 -5.31
C GLU A 419 -20.14 -13.05 -4.18
N GLN A 420 -20.44 -11.81 -4.55
CA GLN A 420 -20.74 -10.70 -3.63
C GLN A 420 -19.59 -10.22 -2.75
N ASP A 421 -18.35 -10.72 -2.93
CA ASP A 421 -17.20 -10.07 -2.31
C ASP A 421 -16.94 -8.68 -2.91
N ILE A 422 -16.09 -7.89 -2.25
CA ILE A 422 -15.81 -6.50 -2.64
C ILE A 422 -15.38 -6.36 -4.11
N TRP A 423 -14.59 -7.31 -4.63
CA TRP A 423 -14.11 -7.26 -6.00
C TRP A 423 -15.21 -7.59 -7.01
N TYR A 424 -16.08 -8.57 -6.70
CA TYR A 424 -17.26 -8.89 -7.49
C TYR A 424 -18.23 -7.71 -7.57
N ARG A 425 -18.42 -7.00 -6.46
CA ARG A 425 -19.33 -5.85 -6.41
C ARG A 425 -18.73 -4.65 -7.13
N GLY A 426 -17.43 -4.38 -6.93
CA GLY A 426 -16.71 -3.31 -7.60
C GLY A 426 -16.70 -3.45 -9.13
N SER A 427 -16.47 -4.65 -9.65
CA SER A 427 -16.54 -4.91 -11.09
C SER A 427 -17.95 -4.73 -11.65
N ASN A 428 -18.97 -5.24 -10.97
CA ASN A 428 -20.36 -5.02 -11.40
C ASN A 428 -20.74 -3.54 -11.35
N GLY A 429 -20.27 -2.80 -10.35
CA GLY A 429 -20.42 -1.34 -10.27
C GLY A 429 -19.81 -0.64 -11.49
N LEU A 430 -18.59 -1.01 -11.88
CA LEU A 430 -17.96 -0.47 -13.10
C LEU A 430 -18.71 -0.83 -14.38
N LEU A 431 -19.22 -2.06 -14.48
CA LEU A 431 -20.03 -2.46 -15.63
C LEU A 431 -21.33 -1.65 -15.71
N MET A 432 -21.95 -1.32 -14.57
CA MET A 432 -23.12 -0.45 -14.53
C MET A 432 -22.76 0.99 -14.87
N ALA A 433 -21.65 1.52 -14.37
CA ALA A 433 -21.16 2.86 -14.71
C ALA A 433 -20.90 2.98 -16.23
N GLN A 434 -20.29 1.97 -16.85
CA GLN A 434 -20.05 1.93 -18.29
C GLN A 434 -21.37 1.93 -19.10
N LYS A 435 -22.38 1.18 -18.62
CA LYS A 435 -23.70 1.06 -19.26
C LYS A 435 -24.65 2.22 -18.95
N SER A 436 -24.36 3.02 -17.94
CA SER A 436 -25.09 4.23 -17.59
C SER A 436 -24.77 5.35 -18.58
N THR A 437 -24.93 5.04 -19.87
CA THR A 437 -24.69 5.93 -20.99
C THR A 437 -25.89 6.85 -21.22
N ASP A 438 -27.06 6.62 -20.63
CA ASP A 438 -28.26 7.45 -20.89
C ASP A 438 -28.16 8.88 -20.33
N GLY A 439 -27.51 9.07 -19.16
CA GLY A 439 -27.24 10.41 -18.61
C GLY A 439 -26.12 11.13 -19.36
N VAL A 440 -25.05 10.40 -19.67
CA VAL A 440 -23.87 10.91 -20.40
C VAL A 440 -24.23 11.25 -21.85
N ASN A 441 -25.04 10.42 -22.53
CA ASN A 441 -25.52 10.69 -23.90
C ASN A 441 -26.47 11.91 -23.94
N LYS A 442 -27.35 12.08 -22.95
CA LYS A 442 -28.18 13.29 -22.84
C LYS A 442 -27.35 14.55 -22.62
N CYS A 443 -26.28 14.46 -21.83
CA CYS A 443 -25.39 15.58 -21.58
C CYS A 443 -24.54 15.92 -22.82
N LEU A 444 -24.03 14.90 -23.53
CA LEU A 444 -23.34 15.06 -24.80
C LEU A 444 -24.25 15.65 -25.89
N GLU A 445 -25.54 15.31 -25.92
CA GLU A 445 -26.53 15.95 -26.81
C GLU A 445 -26.73 17.43 -26.51
N ILE A 446 -26.74 17.83 -25.22
CA ILE A 446 -26.84 19.23 -24.79
C ILE A 446 -25.57 20.01 -25.18
N ILE A 447 -24.38 19.45 -24.91
CA ILE A 447 -23.09 20.06 -25.25
C ILE A 447 -22.94 20.20 -26.78
N HIS A 448 -23.31 19.18 -27.55
CA HIS A 448 -23.29 19.26 -29.02
C HIS A 448 -24.32 20.23 -29.60
N ALA A 449 -25.43 20.48 -28.90
CA ALA A 449 -26.41 21.49 -29.28
C ALA A 449 -25.89 22.91 -29.05
N GLU A 450 -25.19 23.17 -27.94
CA GLU A 450 -24.57 24.47 -27.62
C GLU A 450 -23.43 24.83 -28.58
N PHE A 451 -22.61 23.86 -29.00
CA PHE A 451 -21.54 24.09 -29.99
C PHE A 451 -22.04 24.24 -31.43
N ARG A 452 -23.24 23.75 -31.78
CA ARG A 452 -23.84 23.97 -33.10
C ARG A 452 -24.45 25.37 -33.25
N THR A 453 -24.92 25.97 -32.16
CA THR A 453 -25.44 27.34 -32.19
C THR A 453 -24.37 28.38 -32.48
N ASP A 454 -23.10 28.13 -32.13
CA ASP A 454 -21.99 29.05 -32.38
C ASP A 454 -21.48 29.09 -33.83
N GLN A 455 -21.87 28.13 -34.68
CA GLN A 455 -21.48 28.12 -36.10
C GLN A 455 -22.54 28.67 -37.07
N SER A 456 -23.74 29.02 -36.60
CA SER A 456 -24.85 29.44 -37.48
C SER A 456 -25.31 30.89 -37.33
N SER A 457 -24.78 31.68 -36.39
CA SER A 457 -25.13 33.10 -36.24
C SER A 457 -24.14 34.03 -36.96
N GLY A 458 -24.06 33.87 -38.28
CA GLY A 458 -23.42 34.83 -39.18
C GLY A 458 -24.46 35.63 -39.97
N THR A 459 -25.27 36.48 -39.32
CA THR A 459 -25.97 37.58 -40.00
C THR A 459 -26.31 38.73 -39.04
N ASN A 460 -25.88 39.93 -39.42
CA ASN A 460 -26.08 41.18 -38.72
C ASN A 460 -27.55 41.53 -38.52
N THR A 461 -27.96 41.84 -37.27
CA THR A 461 -28.97 42.89 -37.01
C THR A 461 -28.80 43.51 -35.62
N VAL A 462 -29.17 44.78 -35.53
CA VAL A 462 -28.85 45.77 -34.49
C VAL A 462 -29.81 45.71 -33.28
N ALA A 463 -29.23 45.92 -32.08
CA ALA A 463 -29.77 46.43 -30.80
C ALA A 463 -30.89 45.68 -30.06
N GLN A 464 -30.61 45.24 -28.82
CA GLN A 464 -31.21 45.80 -27.59
C GLN A 464 -30.56 45.21 -26.32
N ASP A 465 -30.35 46.07 -25.31
CA ASP A 465 -29.88 45.76 -23.96
C ASP A 465 -30.64 44.61 -23.29
N GLN A 466 -29.90 43.63 -22.74
CA GLN A 466 -30.32 42.85 -21.57
C GLN A 466 -29.08 42.22 -20.87
N PRO A 467 -29.14 42.03 -19.54
CA PRO A 467 -27.95 41.90 -18.69
C PRO A 467 -27.29 40.52 -18.83
N MET A 468 -25.96 40.50 -18.85
CA MET A 468 -25.18 39.27 -18.78
C MET A 468 -25.52 38.48 -17.51
N THR A 469 -26.10 37.30 -17.68
CA THR A 469 -26.21 36.28 -16.63
C THR A 469 -25.26 35.13 -16.96
N ASN A 470 -24.24 34.99 -16.10
CA ASN A 470 -23.49 33.79 -15.75
C ASN A 470 -23.24 32.75 -16.87
N ASN A 471 -22.02 32.72 -17.40
CA ASN A 471 -21.43 31.49 -17.90
C ASN A 471 -21.38 30.49 -16.73
N VAL A 472 -22.26 29.50 -16.76
CA VAL A 472 -22.20 28.34 -15.88
C VAL A 472 -20.95 27.54 -16.26
N PRO A 473 -20.01 27.27 -15.33
CA PRO A 473 -18.90 26.38 -15.64
C PRO A 473 -19.49 25.00 -15.97
N ALA A 474 -19.08 24.41 -17.10
CA ALA A 474 -19.52 23.07 -17.49
C ALA A 474 -19.25 22.11 -16.33
N SER A 475 -20.32 21.69 -15.65
CA SER A 475 -20.26 20.73 -14.55
C SER A 475 -19.85 19.37 -15.12
N ASP A 476 -18.90 18.71 -14.46
CA ASP A 476 -18.45 17.37 -14.82
C ASP A 476 -19.67 16.43 -14.94
N PRO A 477 -19.93 15.84 -16.12
CA PRO A 477 -21.11 14.99 -16.38
C PRO A 477 -21.19 13.73 -15.49
N PHE A 478 -20.15 13.45 -14.70
CA PHE A 478 -20.16 12.40 -13.69
C PHE A 478 -20.66 12.77 -12.31
N GLN A 479 -20.91 14.05 -12.03
CA GLN A 479 -21.56 14.44 -10.77
C GLN A 479 -22.96 13.83 -10.64
N ASP A 480 -23.60 13.49 -11.77
CA ASP A 480 -24.94 12.91 -11.82
C ASP A 480 -24.95 11.36 -11.80
N VAL A 481 -23.79 10.71 -11.85
CA VAL A 481 -23.71 9.25 -11.72
C VAL A 481 -23.82 8.90 -10.23
N ASP A 482 -24.82 8.07 -9.89
CA ASP A 482 -25.00 7.58 -8.52
C ASP A 482 -23.89 6.59 -8.14
N TRP A 483 -22.78 7.16 -7.66
CA TRP A 483 -21.66 6.41 -7.13
C TRP A 483 -21.93 5.87 -5.73
N SER A 484 -23.02 6.22 -5.05
CA SER A 484 -23.17 5.94 -3.62
C SER A 484 -23.15 4.44 -3.33
N MET A 485 -23.77 3.62 -4.18
CA MET A 485 -23.77 2.16 -4.05
C MET A 485 -22.36 1.57 -4.20
N PHE A 486 -21.54 2.14 -5.07
CA PHE A 486 -20.14 1.73 -5.26
C PHE A 486 -19.26 2.25 -4.13
N MET A 487 -19.41 3.52 -3.76
CA MET A 487 -18.66 4.20 -2.70
C MET A 487 -18.91 3.55 -1.33
N ASP A 488 -20.15 3.17 -1.01
CA ASP A 488 -20.49 2.48 0.24
C ASP A 488 -19.80 1.11 0.39
N ASP A 489 -19.51 0.45 -0.73
CA ASP A 489 -18.87 -0.87 -0.74
C ASP A 489 -17.38 -0.78 -0.44
N PHE A 490 -16.76 0.30 -0.90
CA PHE A 490 -15.37 0.62 -0.61
C PHE A 490 -15.18 1.53 0.62
N GLY A 491 -16.26 1.98 1.26
CA GLY A 491 -16.20 2.84 2.45
C GLY A 491 -15.86 4.30 2.15
N TRP A 492 -16.12 4.76 0.94
CA TRP A 492 -15.71 6.07 0.40
C TRP A 492 -16.75 7.18 0.68
N THR A 493 -17.73 6.94 1.56
CA THR A 493 -18.75 7.93 1.92
C THR A 493 -18.31 8.82 3.09
N GLY A 494 -17.86 10.02 2.77
CA GLY A 494 -17.58 11.13 3.70
C GLY A 494 -17.76 12.48 3.00
N GLU A 495 -18.10 13.54 3.75
CA GLU A 495 -18.33 14.89 3.21
C GLU A 495 -17.07 15.52 2.57
N ASP A 496 -15.89 14.93 2.79
CA ASP A 496 -14.61 15.34 2.22
C ASP A 496 -14.15 14.34 1.13
N GLY A 497 -14.62 14.55 -0.10
CA GLY A 497 -13.90 14.19 -1.33
C GLY A 497 -13.74 12.70 -1.66
N VAL A 498 -14.51 12.26 -2.66
CA VAL A 498 -14.35 11.04 -3.47
C VAL A 498 -12.88 10.73 -3.86
N LEU A 499 -12.03 11.75 -3.96
CA LEU A 499 -10.60 11.61 -4.27
C LEU A 499 -9.72 11.11 -3.13
N MET A 500 -10.05 11.42 -1.88
CA MET A 500 -9.23 11.07 -0.72
C MET A 500 -9.31 9.59 -0.34
N SER A 501 -10.25 8.86 -0.93
CA SER A 501 -10.44 7.43 -0.70
C SER A 501 -9.99 6.56 -1.90
N LEU A 502 -9.68 7.22 -3.03
CA LEU A 502 -9.05 6.67 -4.23
C LEU A 502 -7.52 6.72 -4.16
N ILE A 503 -6.98 7.32 -3.11
CA ILE A 503 -5.58 7.67 -2.87
C ILE A 503 -5.23 7.29 -1.44
#